data_AF-A0AAI8MF37-F1
#
_entry.id   AF-A0AAI8MF37-F1
#
_cell.length_a   1.000
_cell.length_b   1.000
_cell.length_c   1.000
_cell.angle_alpha   90.00
_cell.angle_beta   90.00
_cell.angle_gamma   90.00
#
_symmetry.space_group_name_H-M   'P 1'
#
loop_
_entity.id
_entity.type
_entity.pdbx_description
1 polymer ?
#
loop_
_entity_poly.entity_id
_entity_poly.type
_entity_poly.pdbx_seq_one_letter_code
_entity_poly.pdbx_strand_id
1 'polypeptide(L)' 'MITEAQLLADIVLISEIILEHGEKYAPLLDRLEQELAKRLKDSPVSRARRHLARSLPSQSSS' A
#
# COMPACT_ATOMS: atom_id res chain seq x y z
N MET A 1 -16.48 6.71 -3.15
CA MET A 1 -15.49 5.96 -2.35
C MET A 1 -14.99 4.83 -3.24
N ILE A 2 -13.71 4.82 -3.62
CA ILE A 2 -13.11 3.71 -4.39
C ILE A 2 -12.81 2.55 -3.43
N THR A 3 -13.19 1.33 -3.79
CA THR A 3 -12.89 0.12 -3.01
C THR A 3 -11.42 -0.29 -3.20
N GLU A 4 -10.87 -1.13 -2.31
CA GLU A 4 -9.50 -1.65 -2.47
C GLU A 4 -9.35 -2.46 -3.77
N ALA A 5 -10.36 -3.27 -4.11
CA ALA A 5 -10.38 -4.02 -5.37
C ALA A 5 -10.33 -3.13 -6.61
N GLN A 6 -11.06 -2.01 -6.60
CA GLN A 6 -11.01 -1.04 -7.69
C GLN A 6 -9.64 -0.37 -7.79
N LEU A 7 -9.03 0.00 -6.65
CA LEU A 7 -7.69 0.58 -6.64
C LEU A 7 -6.63 -0.39 -7.20
N LEU A 8 -6.72 -1.67 -6.86
CA LEU A 8 -5.83 -2.70 -7.41
C LEU A 8 -6.03 -2.89 -8.92
N ALA A 9 -7.29 -2.87 -9.40
CA ALA A 9 -7.58 -2.93 -10.83
C ALA A 9 -7.00 -1.72 -11.58
N ASP A 10 -7.13 -0.52 -11.01
CA ASP A 10 -6.58 0.71 -11.60
C ASP A 10 -5.05 0.67 -11.65
N ILE A 11 -4.38 0.10 -10.63
CA ILE A 11 -2.92 -0.11 -10.63
C ILE A 11 -2.52 -1.02 -11.80
N VAL A 12 -3.19 -2.17 -11.97
CA VAL A 12 -2.90 -3.11 -13.06
C VAL A 12 -3.05 -2.43 -14.42
N LEU A 13 -4.16 -1.72 -14.63
CA LEU A 13 -4.41 -1.00 -15.89
C LEU A 13 -3.32 0.03 -16.19
N ILE A 14 -2.89 0.82 -15.18
CA ILE A 14 -1.83 1.80 -15.39
C ILE A 14 -0.48 1.15 -15.64
N SER A 15 -0.18 0.01 -15.00
CA SER A 15 1.03 -0.76 -15.31
C SER A 15 1.05 -1.23 -16.76
N GLU A 16 -0.07 -1.72 -17.29
CA GLU A 16 -0.20 -2.09 -18.72
C GLU A 16 0.06 -0.90 -19.63
N ILE A 17 -0.55 0.25 -19.33
CA ILE A 17 -0.37 1.51 -20.09
C ILE A 17 1.09 1.96 -20.08
N ILE A 18 1.80 1.84 -18.95
CA ILE A 18 3.24 2.18 -18.86
C ILE A 18 4.06 1.26 -19.76
N LEU A 19 3.77 -0.04 -19.76
CA LEU A 19 4.47 -1.01 -20.61
C LEU A 19 4.22 -0.74 -22.11
N GLU A 20 3.01 -0.30 -22.47
CA GLU A 20 2.65 -0.03 -23.87
C GLU A 20 3.11 1.34 -24.37
N HIS A 21 3.07 2.37 -23.52
CA HIS A 21 3.20 3.77 -23.93
C HIS A 21 4.32 4.54 -23.24
N GLY A 22 5.10 3.86 -22.39
CA GLY A 22 6.30 4.39 -21.73
C GLY A 22 6.05 5.09 -20.40
N GLU A 23 7.16 5.52 -19.78
CA GLU A 23 7.25 5.96 -18.38
C GLU A 23 6.50 7.27 -18.05
N LYS A 24 5.93 7.96 -19.03
CA LYS A 24 5.18 9.22 -18.80
C LYS A 24 3.99 9.06 -17.84
N TYR A 25 3.51 7.83 -17.63
CA TYR A 25 2.44 7.51 -16.69
C TYR A 25 2.95 7.04 -15.31
N ALA A 26 4.27 6.92 -15.09
CA ALA A 26 4.84 6.54 -13.80
C ALA A 26 4.34 7.41 -12.63
N PRO A 27 4.19 8.76 -12.76
CA PRO A 27 3.64 9.57 -11.67
C PRO A 27 2.20 9.21 -11.28
N LEU A 28 1.42 8.61 -12.19
CA LEU A 28 0.08 8.12 -11.89
C LEU A 28 0.14 6.80 -11.11
N LEU A 29 1.01 5.89 -11.52
CA LEU A 29 1.27 4.64 -10.78
C LEU A 29 1.72 4.94 -9.35
N ASP A 30 2.69 5.84 -9.18
CA ASP A 30 3.22 6.24 -7.86
C ASP A 30 2.10 6.70 -6.92
N ARG A 31 1.13 7.47 -7.44
CA ARG A 31 -0.01 7.96 -6.65
C ARG A 31 -0.93 6.83 -6.22
N LEU A 32 -1.21 5.88 -7.10
CA LEU A 32 -2.09 4.74 -6.81
C LEU A 32 -1.44 3.81 -5.78
N GLU A 33 -0.14 3.53 -5.94
CA GLU A 33 0.63 2.75 -4.99
C GLU A 33 0.71 3.43 -3.62
N GLN A 34 0.90 4.75 -3.59
CA GLN A 34 0.89 5.51 -2.34
C GLN A 34 -0.47 5.44 -1.64
N GLU A 35 -1.57 5.51 -2.38
CA GLU A 35 -2.92 5.40 -1.83
C GLU A 35 -3.18 3.98 -1.28
N LEU A 36 -2.74 2.94 -1.98
CA LEU A 36 -2.83 1.55 -1.50
C LEU A 36 -2.04 1.38 -0.21
N ALA A 37 -0.82 1.91 -0.15
CA ALA A 37 0.02 1.85 1.04
C ALA A 37 -0.63 2.54 2.26
N LYS A 38 -1.30 3.67 2.08
CA LYS A 38 -2.06 4.35 3.16
C LYS A 38 -3.16 3.45 3.71
N ARG A 39 -3.97 2.85 2.83
CA ARG A 39 -5.05 1.94 3.21
C ARG A 39 -4.55 0.71 3.96
N LEU A 40 -3.46 0.11 3.48
CA LEU A 40 -2.82 -1.02 4.14
C LEU A 40 -2.27 -0.64 5.52
N LYS A 41 -1.71 0.57 5.66
CA LYS A 41 -1.21 1.10 6.95
C LYS A 41 -2.34 1.32 7.96
N ASP A 42 -3.52 1.71 7.49
CA ASP A 42 -4.70 1.93 8.32
C ASP A 42 -5.55 0.66 8.56
N SER A 43 -5.19 -0.45 7.89
CA SER A 43 -5.89 -1.71 8.09
C SER A 43 -5.91 -2.13 9.56
N PRO A 44 -7.03 -2.69 10.07
CA PRO A 44 -7.12 -3.17 11.45
C PRO A 44 -6.01 -4.17 11.79
N VAL A 45 -5.61 -5.02 10.82
CA VAL A 45 -4.50 -5.98 10.99
C VAL A 45 -3.16 -5.26 11.17
N SER A 46 -2.85 -4.26 10.34
CA SER A 46 -1.64 -3.44 10.49
C SER A 46 -1.62 -2.68 11.81
N ARG A 47 -2.77 -2.17 12.26
CA ARG A 47 -2.91 -1.52 13.58
C ARG A 47 -2.71 -2.52 14.72
N ALA A 48 -3.34 -3.69 14.66
CA ALA A 48 -3.21 -4.77 15.64
C ALA A 48 -1.75 -5.25 15.75
N ARG A 49 -1.08 -5.51 14.62
CA ARG A 49 0.36 -5.85 14.58
C ARG A 49 1.21 -4.78 15.27
N ARG A 50 0.90 -3.50 15.05
CA ARG A 50 1.61 -2.37 15.69
C ARG A 50 1.37 -2.33 17.20
N HIS A 51 0.15 -2.58 17.66
CA HIS A 51 -0.18 -2.67 19.08
C HIS A 51 0.52 -3.85 19.75
N LEU A 52 0.52 -5.03 19.12
CA LEU A 52 1.22 -6.21 19.62
C LEU A 52 2.74 -5.98 19.69
N ALA A 53 3.34 -5.41 18.64
CA ALA A 53 4.78 -5.09 18.64
C ALA A 53 5.18 -4.10 19.74
N ARG A 54 4.30 -3.17 20.13
CA ARG A 54 4.52 -2.25 21.26
C ARG A 54 4.24 -2.87 22.62
N SER A 55 3.35 -3.87 22.66
CA SER A 55 2.98 -4.58 23.89
C SER A 55 3.96 -5.69 24.24
N LEU A 56 4.76 -6.16 23.28
CA LEU A 56 5.89 -7.01 23.57
C LEU A 56 6.92 -6.16 24.34
N PRO A 57 7.17 -6.44 25.63
CA PRO A 57 8.27 -5.78 26.32
C PRO A 57 9.52 -6.10 25.51
N SER A 58 10.26 -5.06 25.12
CA SER A 58 11.63 -5.23 24.63
C SER A 58 12.31 -6.19 25.59
N GLN A 59 12.74 -7.35 25.09
CA GLN A 59 13.62 -8.22 25.84
C GLN A 59 14.94 -7.46 25.98
N SER A 60 15.00 -6.63 27.03
CA SER A 60 16.23 -6.19 27.65
C SER A 60 16.85 -7.42 28.31
N SER A 61 17.67 -8.15 27.55
CA SER A 61 18.57 -9.21 28.01
C SER A 61 19.57 -9.40 26.86
N SER A 62 20.88 -9.21 26.96
CA SER A 62 21.84 -8.83 28.01
C SER A 62 23.06 -8.25 27.31
#